data_AF-A0A533SH02-F1
#
_entry.id   AF-A0A533SH02-F1
#
_cell.length_a   1.000
_cell.length_b   1.000
_cell.length_c   1.000
_cell.angle_alpha   90.00
_cell.angle_beta   90.00
_cell.angle_gamma   90.00
#
_symmetry.space_group_name_H-M   'P 1'
#
loop_
_entity.id
_entity.type
_entity.pdbx_description
1 polymer ?
#
loop_
_entity_poly.entity_id
_entity_poly.type
_entity_poly.pdbx_seq_one_letter_code
_entity_poly.pdbx_strand_id
1 'polypeptide(L)'
;MPAIFWITGVSAYASAKRLYTIPRIGYVKFAQNRVKALYYAAVIGFSLSALLGAVVFMQVEGGSTPLWLLLAIEYHMPLIGLSLATSFCVVGYALRIRRMYAYALVALTMFAVGHFLYYPLPYYVILMGTLILLSGLALLVHFIRDYPLSTPGSMGDDGSEGQRSQR
;
A
#
# COMPACT_ATOMS: atom_id res chain seq x y z
N MET A 1 -18.64 -22.96 8.27
CA MET A 1 -17.23 -22.90 7.85
C MET A 1 -16.70 -21.48 7.54
N PRO A 2 -17.41 -20.54 6.88
CA PRO A 2 -16.83 -19.21 6.56
C PRO A 2 -16.62 -18.28 7.77
N ALA A 3 -17.35 -18.50 8.87
CA ALA A 3 -17.27 -17.67 10.07
C ALA A 3 -15.93 -17.78 10.82
N ILE A 4 -15.27 -18.94 10.77
CA ILE A 4 -14.00 -19.17 11.48
C ILE A 4 -12.88 -18.35 10.85
N PHE A 5 -12.81 -18.33 9.51
CA PHE A 5 -11.86 -17.51 8.76
C PHE A 5 -12.00 -16.01 9.06
N TRP A 6 -13.24 -15.53 9.17
CA TRP A 6 -13.53 -14.15 9.55
C TRP A 6 -13.04 -13.81 10.96
N ILE A 7 -13.30 -14.68 11.94
CA ILE A 7 -12.91 -14.46 13.34
C ILE A 7 -11.39 -14.48 13.49
N THR A 8 -10.70 -15.44 12.88
CA THR A 8 -9.23 -15.49 12.91
C THR A 8 -8.60 -14.31 12.18
N GLY A 9 -9.17 -13.89 11.05
CA GLY A 9 -8.70 -12.73 10.30
C GLY A 9 -8.84 -11.44 11.10
N VAL A 10 -10.00 -11.21 11.73
CA VAL A 10 -10.26 -10.01 12.54
C VAL A 10 -9.39 -9.99 13.80
N SER A 11 -9.18 -11.14 14.45
CA SER A 11 -8.34 -11.25 15.65
C SER A 11 -6.85 -11.00 15.34
N ALA A 12 -6.34 -11.61 14.26
CA ALA A 12 -4.97 -11.36 13.79
C ALA A 12 -4.77 -9.91 13.33
N TYR A 13 -5.79 -9.32 12.70
CA TYR A 13 -5.77 -7.92 12.30
C TYR A 13 -5.75 -6.98 13.51
N ALA A 14 -6.55 -7.26 14.54
CA ALA A 14 -6.60 -6.44 15.76
C ALA A 14 -5.27 -6.48 16.54
N SER A 15 -4.64 -7.64 16.65
CA SER A 15 -3.34 -7.80 17.32
C SER A 15 -2.20 -7.14 16.55
N ALA A 16 -2.16 -7.31 15.22
CA ALA A 16 -1.20 -6.64 14.35
C ALA A 16 -1.37 -5.11 14.43
N LYS A 17 -2.61 -4.59 14.40
CA LYS A 17 -2.89 -3.16 14.52
C LYS A 17 -2.39 -2.60 15.86
N ARG A 18 -2.49 -3.35 16.96
CA ARG A 18 -1.99 -2.90 18.26
C ARG A 18 -0.44 -2.85 18.30
N LEU A 19 0.24 -3.71 17.56
CA LEU A 19 1.71 -3.74 17.48
C LEU A 19 2.29 -2.67 16.54
N TYR A 20 1.64 -2.42 15.39
CA TYR A 20 2.17 -1.53 14.34
C TYR A 20 1.63 -0.10 14.39
N THR A 21 0.44 0.10 14.94
CA THR A 21 -0.27 1.39 14.91
C THR A 21 -0.53 1.99 16.29
N ILE A 22 0.22 1.62 17.34
CA ILE A 22 0.47 2.56 18.44
C ILE A 22 1.67 3.38 17.98
N PRO A 23 1.46 4.50 17.30
CA PRO A 23 2.58 5.26 16.83
C PRO A 23 3.05 6.05 18.05
N ARG A 24 4.29 6.50 18.03
CA ARG A 24 4.67 7.72 18.76
C ARG A 24 3.95 8.93 18.13
N ILE A 25 2.62 8.86 17.98
CA ILE A 25 1.70 9.81 17.30
C ILE A 25 1.79 11.18 17.96
N GLY A 26 2.28 11.27 19.19
CA GLY A 26 2.52 12.52 19.88
C GLY A 26 3.61 13.42 19.27
N TYR A 27 4.45 12.94 18.34
CA TYR A 27 5.63 13.70 17.91
C TYR A 27 5.80 13.96 16.41
N VAL A 28 4.90 13.49 15.55
CA VAL A 28 5.02 13.75 14.10
C VAL A 28 3.84 14.59 13.65
N LYS A 29 4.06 15.91 13.52
CA LYS A 29 3.13 16.81 12.83
C LYS A 29 3.06 16.37 11.37
N PHE A 30 2.16 15.45 11.03
CA PHE A 30 1.83 15.17 9.65
C PHE A 30 1.37 16.48 9.03
N ALA A 31 2.13 16.99 8.05
CA ALA A 31 1.77 18.21 7.35
C ALA A 31 0.35 18.03 6.80
N GLN A 32 -0.62 18.73 7.39
CA GLN A 32 -2.05 18.55 7.18
C GLN A 32 -2.43 18.62 5.68
N ASN A 33 -1.64 19.36 4.89
CA ASN A 33 -1.76 19.44 3.43
C ASN A 33 -1.54 18.10 2.71
N ARG A 34 -0.68 17.21 3.22
CA ARG A 34 -0.39 15.92 2.56
C ARG A 34 -1.55 14.95 2.67
N VAL A 35 -2.21 14.91 3.83
CA VAL A 35 -3.40 14.07 4.05
C VAL A 35 -4.56 14.54 3.20
N LYS A 36 -4.75 15.87 3.08
CA LYS A 36 -5.75 16.46 2.18
C LYS A 36 -5.49 16.09 0.73
N ALA A 37 -4.24 16.20 0.25
CA ALA A 37 -3.88 15.85 -1.13
C ALA A 37 -4.16 14.37 -1.45
N LEU A 38 -3.82 13.45 -0.54
CA LEU A 38 -4.12 12.03 -0.70
C LEU A 38 -5.64 11.77 -0.73
N TYR A 39 -6.39 12.43 0.16
CA TYR A 39 -7.85 12.33 0.19
C TYR A 39 -8.48 12.80 -1.11
N TYR A 40 -8.10 13.97 -1.63
CA TYR A 40 -8.59 14.46 -2.91
C TYR A 40 -8.22 13.53 -4.07
N ALA A 41 -6.98 13.01 -4.10
CA ALA A 41 -6.56 12.06 -5.12
C ALA A 41 -7.39 10.76 -5.07
N ALA A 42 -7.68 10.24 -3.87
CA ALA A 42 -8.50 9.06 -3.69
C ALA A 42 -9.96 9.29 -4.12
N VAL A 43 -10.55 10.43 -3.73
CA VAL A 43 -11.93 10.80 -4.10
C VAL A 43 -12.06 11.00 -5.61
N ILE A 44 -11.12 11.73 -6.22
CA ILE A 44 -11.11 11.95 -7.68
C ILE A 44 -10.90 10.62 -8.42
N GLY A 45 -9.93 9.80 -7.98
CA GLY A 45 -9.68 8.51 -8.61
C GLY A 45 -10.88 7.57 -8.53
N PHE A 46 -11.54 7.53 -7.36
CA PHE A 46 -12.74 6.71 -7.17
C PHE A 46 -13.91 7.22 -7.99
N SER A 47 -14.15 8.53 -8.02
CA SER A 47 -15.25 9.11 -8.81
C SER A 47 -15.05 8.88 -10.31
N LEU A 48 -13.82 9.07 -10.82
CA LEU A 48 -13.49 8.83 -12.22
C LEU A 48 -13.67 7.34 -12.59
N SER A 49 -13.23 6.44 -11.71
CA SER A 49 -13.39 5.00 -11.89
C SER A 49 -14.86 4.58 -11.91
N ALA A 50 -15.69 5.15 -11.03
CA ALA A 50 -17.12 4.88 -10.99
C ALA A 50 -17.82 5.38 -12.26
N LEU A 51 -17.44 6.56 -12.75
CA LEU A 51 -18.01 7.15 -13.96
C LEU A 51 -17.62 6.35 -15.21
N LEU A 52 -16.35 5.94 -15.34
CA LEU A 52 -15.91 5.03 -16.39
C LEU A 52 -16.64 3.68 -16.34
N GLY A 53 -16.81 3.11 -15.14
CA GLY A 53 -17.57 1.87 -14.94
C GLY A 53 -19.03 2.00 -15.41
N ALA A 54 -19.68 3.11 -15.09
CA ALA A 54 -21.05 3.38 -15.54
C ALA A 54 -21.15 3.53 -17.07
N VAL A 55 -20.19 4.20 -17.71
CA VAL A 55 -20.13 4.34 -19.18
C VAL A 55 -19.95 2.98 -19.85
N VAL A 56 -19.05 2.14 -19.33
CA VAL A 56 -18.85 0.76 -19.84
C VAL A 56 -20.14 -0.04 -19.69
N PHE A 57 -20.79 0.04 -18.52
CA PHE A 57 -22.02 -0.68 -18.23
C PHE A 57 -23.13 -0.33 -19.23
N MET A 58 -23.39 0.97 -19.47
CA MET A 58 -24.41 1.40 -20.43
C MET A 58 -24.11 0.97 -21.87
N GLN A 59 -22.83 0.93 -22.28
CA GLN A 59 -22.47 0.51 -23.63
C GLN A 59 -22.59 -1.00 -23.85
N VAL A 60 -22.29 -1.80 -22.82
CA VAL A 60 -22.49 -3.25 -22.85
C VAL A 60 -23.97 -3.61 -22.98
N GLU A 61 -24.85 -2.94 -22.25
CA GLU A 61 -26.31 -3.14 -22.37
C GLU A 61 -26.85 -2.68 -23.74
N GLY A 62 -26.23 -1.67 -24.35
CA GLY A 62 -26.59 -1.15 -25.68
C GLY A 62 -26.18 -2.03 -26.87
N GLY A 63 -25.55 -3.19 -26.64
CA GLY A 63 -25.22 -4.16 -27.69
C GLY A 63 -24.11 -3.74 -28.66
N SER A 64 -23.48 -2.59 -28.45
CA SER A 64 -22.37 -2.10 -29.26
C SER A 64 -21.09 -2.08 -28.41
N THR A 65 -20.14 -2.95 -28.76
CA THR A 65 -18.80 -2.90 -28.15
C THR A 65 -18.02 -1.76 -28.79
N PRO A 66 -17.65 -0.72 -28.03
CA PRO A 66 -16.98 0.43 -28.61
C PRO A 66 -15.54 0.08 -28.97
N LEU A 67 -15.01 0.72 -30.02
CA LEU A 67 -13.69 0.43 -30.57
C LEU A 67 -12.55 0.63 -29.56
N TRP A 68 -12.68 1.60 -28.65
CA TRP A 68 -11.71 1.83 -27.58
C TRP A 68 -11.67 0.69 -26.55
N LEU A 69 -12.80 0.01 -26.31
CA LEU A 69 -12.87 -1.13 -25.38
C LEU A 69 -12.25 -2.37 -26.01
N LEU A 70 -12.45 -2.59 -27.31
CA LEU A 70 -11.73 -3.62 -28.05
C LEU A 70 -10.22 -3.39 -28.00
N LEU A 71 -9.78 -2.15 -28.16
CA LEU A 71 -8.36 -1.78 -28.03
C LEU A 71 -7.86 -2.01 -26.59
N ALA A 72 -8.67 -1.73 -25.58
CA ALA A 72 -8.35 -1.99 -24.18
C ALA A 72 -8.26 -3.49 -23.87
N ILE A 73 -9.07 -4.33 -24.52
CA ILE A 73 -9.01 -5.79 -24.40
C ILE A 73 -7.74 -6.33 -25.07
N GLU A 74 -7.40 -5.82 -26.26
CA GLU A 74 -6.17 -6.22 -26.97
C GLU A 74 -4.92 -5.86 -26.16
N TYR A 75 -4.85 -4.64 -25.64
CA TYR A 75 -3.71 -4.11 -24.88
C TYR A 75 -3.91 -4.17 -23.36
N HIS A 76 -4.71 -5.11 -22.85
CA HIS A 76 -5.06 -5.16 -21.42
C HIS A 76 -3.84 -5.29 -20.49
N MET A 77 -2.83 -6.08 -20.88
CA MET A 77 -1.60 -6.28 -20.07
C MET A 77 -0.82 -4.98 -19.80
N PRO A 78 -0.35 -4.24 -20.82
CA PRO A 78 0.37 -2.98 -20.59
C PRO A 78 -0.52 -1.91 -19.95
N LEU A 79 -1.83 -1.92 -20.23
CA LEU A 79 -2.78 -0.96 -19.64
C LEU A 79 -2.93 -1.18 -18.13
N ILE A 80 -3.02 -2.43 -17.68
CA ILE A 80 -2.99 -2.78 -16.26
C ILE A 80 -1.66 -2.35 -15.63
N GLY A 81 -0.53 -2.67 -16.27
CA GLY A 81 0.80 -2.26 -15.81
C GLY A 81 0.94 -0.73 -15.64
N LEU A 82 0.43 0.03 -16.62
CA LEU A 82 0.41 1.49 -16.60
C LEU A 82 -0.47 2.03 -15.46
N SER A 83 -1.66 1.46 -15.26
CA SER A 83 -2.56 1.85 -14.17
C SER A 83 -1.94 1.60 -12.78
N LEU A 84 -1.20 0.50 -12.63
CA LEU A 84 -0.49 0.18 -11.40
C LEU A 84 0.67 1.16 -11.17
N ALA A 85 1.47 1.41 -12.21
CA ALA A 85 2.62 2.30 -12.14
C ALA A 85 2.19 3.74 -11.82
N THR A 86 1.12 4.23 -12.45
CA THR A 86 0.55 5.55 -12.15
C THR A 86 0.04 5.63 -10.72
N SER A 87 -0.64 4.59 -10.22
CA SER A 87 -1.08 4.52 -8.81
C SER A 87 0.10 4.61 -7.84
N PHE A 88 1.17 3.83 -8.07
CA PHE A 88 2.39 3.91 -7.26
C PHE A 88 3.08 5.27 -7.36
N CYS A 89 3.07 5.89 -8.54
CA CYS A 89 3.64 7.21 -8.76
C CYS A 89 2.88 8.29 -7.97
N VAL A 90 1.54 8.26 -7.99
CA VAL A 90 0.68 9.18 -7.22
C VAL A 90 0.91 9.01 -5.72
N VAL A 91 0.96 7.76 -5.23
CA VAL A 91 1.24 7.46 -3.82
C VAL A 91 2.67 7.91 -3.45
N GLY A 92 3.65 7.63 -4.30
CA GLY A 92 5.03 8.06 -4.12
C GLY A 92 5.20 9.58 -4.09
N TYR A 93 4.43 10.29 -4.91
CA TYR A 93 4.37 11.75 -4.93
C TYR A 93 3.74 12.31 -3.65
N ALA A 94 2.59 11.77 -3.24
CA ALA A 94 1.88 12.20 -2.03
C ALA A 94 2.72 11.97 -0.76
N LEU A 95 3.43 10.84 -0.68
CA LEU A 95 4.25 10.48 0.48
C LEU A 95 5.70 11.00 0.39
N ARG A 96 6.14 11.55 -0.76
CA ARG A 96 7.54 11.90 -1.08
C ARG A 96 8.54 10.76 -0.83
N ILE A 97 8.11 9.50 -1.01
CA ILE A 97 8.97 8.33 -0.82
C ILE A 97 9.59 7.95 -2.16
N ARG A 98 10.91 8.18 -2.31
CA ARG A 98 11.64 7.83 -3.55
C ARG A 98 11.53 6.36 -3.94
N ARG A 99 11.38 5.46 -2.96
CA ARG A 99 11.26 4.01 -3.17
C ARG A 99 10.01 3.61 -3.98
N MET A 100 8.92 4.37 -3.86
CA MET A 100 7.67 4.08 -4.59
C MET A 100 7.81 4.24 -6.11
N TYR A 101 8.65 5.18 -6.56
CA TYR A 101 8.93 5.35 -7.99
C TYR A 101 9.71 4.17 -8.57
N ALA A 102 10.61 3.58 -7.78
CA ALA A 102 11.31 2.37 -8.20
C ALA A 102 10.33 1.20 -8.39
N TYR A 103 9.38 1.02 -7.45
CA TYR A 103 8.34 0.00 -7.60
C TYR A 103 7.42 0.24 -8.80
N ALA A 104 7.08 1.51 -9.10
CA ALA A 104 6.31 1.85 -10.30
C ALA A 104 7.06 1.45 -11.59
N LEU A 105 8.36 1.71 -11.65
CA LEU A 105 9.19 1.37 -12.81
C LEU A 105 9.37 -0.15 -12.95
N VAL A 106 9.60 -0.86 -11.84
CA VAL A 106 9.65 -2.33 -11.83
C VAL A 106 8.33 -2.93 -12.31
N ALA A 107 7.19 -2.41 -11.82
CA ALA A 107 5.87 -2.86 -12.27
C ALA A 107 5.70 -2.66 -13.77
N LEU A 108 6.00 -1.45 -14.28
CA LEU A 108 5.82 -1.11 -15.68
C LEU A 108 6.71 -1.96 -16.60
N THR A 109 8.00 -2.10 -16.25
CA THR A 109 8.95 -2.91 -17.03
C THR A 109 8.56 -4.38 -17.03
N MET A 110 8.12 -4.92 -15.89
CA MET A 110 7.72 -6.32 -15.77
C MET A 110 6.47 -6.63 -16.60
N PHE A 111 5.46 -5.74 -16.59
CA PHE A 111 4.26 -5.90 -17.43
C PHE A 111 4.55 -5.67 -18.91
N ALA A 112 5.42 -4.72 -19.26
CA ALA A 112 5.82 -4.47 -20.64
C ALA A 112 6.57 -5.68 -21.22
N VAL A 113 7.57 -6.19 -20.51
CA VAL A 113 8.33 -7.40 -20.90
C VAL A 113 7.40 -8.61 -20.95
N GLY A 114 6.45 -8.72 -20.02
CA GLY A 114 5.51 -9.83 -20.00
C GLY A 114 4.56 -9.87 -21.19
N HIS A 115 4.17 -8.70 -21.71
CA HIS A 115 3.39 -8.60 -22.93
C HIS A 115 4.16 -9.17 -24.14
N PHE A 116 5.47 -8.88 -24.27
CA PHE A 116 6.29 -9.41 -25.38
C PHE A 116 6.54 -10.92 -25.30
N LEU A 117 6.53 -11.51 -24.09
CA LEU A 117 6.77 -12.93 -23.87
C LEU A 117 5.50 -13.79 -24.02
N TYR A 118 4.33 -13.18 -24.27
CA TYR A 118 3.03 -13.86 -24.37
C TYR A 118 2.74 -14.82 -23.19
N TYR A 119 3.26 -14.52 -22.00
CA TYR A 119 3.09 -15.38 -20.84
C TYR A 119 1.76 -15.07 -20.14
N PRO A 120 1.11 -16.03 -19.44
CA PRO A 120 -0.21 -15.78 -18.87
C PRO A 120 -0.18 -14.72 -17.75
N LEU A 121 -1.12 -13.77 -17.82
CA LEU A 121 -1.34 -12.70 -16.84
C LEU A 121 -1.33 -13.14 -15.36
N PRO A 122 -1.97 -14.25 -14.93
CA PRO A 122 -2.03 -14.60 -13.51
C PRO A 122 -0.65 -14.80 -12.87
N TYR A 123 0.33 -15.33 -13.62
CA TYR A 123 1.68 -15.52 -13.10
C TYR A 123 2.37 -14.19 -12.79
N TYR A 124 2.18 -13.17 -13.62
CA TYR A 124 2.74 -11.84 -13.36
C TYR A 124 2.13 -11.20 -12.13
N VAL A 125 0.81 -11.30 -11.96
CA VAL A 125 0.11 -10.73 -10.79
C VAL A 125 0.58 -11.41 -9.50
N ILE A 126 0.72 -12.74 -9.51
CA ILE A 126 1.22 -13.50 -8.36
C ILE A 126 2.68 -13.13 -8.07
N LEU A 127 3.54 -13.08 -9.09
CA LEU A 127 4.95 -12.75 -8.90
C LEU A 127 5.14 -11.31 -8.40
N MET A 128 4.39 -10.34 -8.94
CA MET A 128 4.46 -8.96 -8.46
C MET A 128 3.91 -8.85 -7.03
N GLY A 129 2.77 -9.48 -6.76
CA GLY A 129 2.16 -9.50 -5.42
C GLY A 129 3.09 -10.10 -4.37
N THR A 130 3.76 -11.21 -4.69
CA THR A 130 4.74 -11.85 -3.79
C THR A 130 5.97 -10.97 -3.58
N LEU A 131 6.50 -10.31 -4.61
CA LEU A 131 7.62 -9.37 -4.47
C LEU A 131 7.26 -8.18 -3.56
N ILE A 132 6.10 -7.58 -3.75
CA ILE A 132 5.61 -6.49 -2.88
C ILE A 132 5.46 -6.99 -1.45
N LEU A 133 4.81 -8.14 -1.26
CA LEU A 133 4.59 -8.74 0.05
C LEU A 133 5.93 -8.99 0.78
N LEU A 134 6.89 -9.62 0.11
CA LEU A 134 8.23 -9.90 0.66
C LEU A 134 8.97 -8.61 1.01
N SER A 135 8.91 -7.60 0.14
CA SER A 135 9.53 -6.30 0.41
C SER A 135 8.91 -5.60 1.63
N GLY A 136 7.57 -5.67 1.77
CA GLY A 136 6.85 -5.12 2.90
C GLY A 136 7.18 -5.85 4.20
N LEU A 137 7.25 -7.18 4.16
CA LEU A 137 7.63 -8.00 5.31
C LEU A 137 9.07 -7.73 5.74
N ALA A 138 10.02 -7.61 4.81
CA ALA A 138 11.41 -7.30 5.12
C ALA A 138 11.53 -5.93 5.82
N LEU A 139 10.80 -4.91 5.34
CA LEU A 139 10.74 -3.60 5.99
C LEU A 139 10.14 -3.67 7.39
N LEU A 140 9.12 -4.50 7.58
CA LEU A 140 8.46 -4.70 8.86
C LEU A 140 9.40 -5.33 9.89
N VAL A 141 10.11 -6.38 9.48
CA VAL A 141 11.12 -7.06 10.31
C VAL A 141 12.25 -6.10 10.67
N HIS A 142 12.72 -5.30 9.71
CA HIS A 142 13.77 -4.31 9.97
C HIS A 142 13.30 -3.25 10.98
N PHE A 143 12.07 -2.76 10.84
CA PHE A 143 11.49 -1.79 11.77
C PHE A 143 11.37 -2.34 13.21
N ILE A 144 10.90 -3.58 13.37
CA ILE A 144 10.80 -4.21 14.70
C ILE A 144 12.18 -4.36 15.34
N ARG A 145 13.20 -4.71 14.53
CA ARG A 145 14.56 -4.91 15.02
C ARG A 145 15.25 -3.62 15.43
N ASP A 146 15.02 -2.54 14.68
CA ASP A 146 15.67 -1.25 14.92
C ASP A 146 14.97 -0.43 16.02
N TYR A 147 13.70 -0.72 16.31
CA TYR A 147 12.91 -0.05 17.35
C TYR A 147 12.36 -1.05 18.39
N PRO A 148 13.21 -1.70 19.20
CA PRO A 148 12.74 -2.53 20.30
C PRO A 148 11.97 -1.67 21.31
N LEU A 149 10.83 -2.19 21.79
CA LEU A 149 10.04 -1.54 22.84
C LEU A 149 10.88 -1.46 24.12
N SER A 150 11.03 -0.26 24.67
CA SER A 150 11.68 -0.08 25.97
C SER A 150 10.89 -0.84 27.03
N THR A 151 11.51 -1.85 27.65
CA THR A 151 10.89 -2.62 28.72
C THR A 151 10.46 -1.67 29.86
N PRO A 152 9.20 -1.69 30.31
CA PRO A 152 8.68 -0.81 31.37
C PRO A 152 9.18 -1.25 32.75
N GLY A 153 10.50 -1.28 32.93
CA GLY A 153 11.17 -1.75 34.15
C GLY A 153 12.57 -1.20 34.37
N SER A 154 13.15 -0.40 33.46
CA SER A 154 14.46 0.26 33.68
C SER A 154 14.36 1.75 33.99
N MET A 155 13.17 2.25 34.34
CA MET A 155 12.92 3.66 34.67
C MET A 155 12.64 3.81 36.17
N GLY A 156 13.51 3.22 36.99
CA GLY A 156 13.33 3.19 38.44
C GLY A 156 14.53 2.62 39.18
N ASP A 157 15.73 3.17 38.96
CA ASP A 157 16.81 3.03 39.97
C ASP A 157 17.92 4.11 39.92
N ASP A 158 17.66 5.29 39.35
CA ASP A 158 18.68 6.38 39.30
C ASP A 158 18.31 7.61 40.15
N GLY A 159 17.37 7.46 41.09
CA GLY A 159 16.77 8.59 41.83
C GLY A 159 17.26 8.82 43.27
N SER A 160 18.07 7.94 43.85
CA SER A 160 18.27 7.89 45.32
C SER A 160 19.68 8.23 45.83
N GLU A 161 20.66 8.54 44.97
CA GLU A 161 22.03 8.87 45.44
C GLU A 161 22.31 10.37 45.69
N GLY A 162 21.40 11.27 45.32
CA GLY A 162 21.61 12.72 45.47
C GLY A 162 21.43 13.31 46.87
N GLN A 163 21.00 12.54 47.88
CA GLN A 163 20.55 13.09 49.17
C GLN A 163 21.50 12.85 50.37
N ARG A 164 22.69 12.29 50.19
CA ARG A 164 23.61 11.97 51.30
C ARG A 164 24.79 12.93 51.52
N SER A 165 24.96 13.98 50.71
CA SER A 165 26.11 14.89 50.83
C SER A 165 25.78 16.29 51.38
N GLN A 166 24.78 16.42 52.25
CA GLN A 166 24.46 17.68 52.95
C GLN A 166 24.10 17.49 54.45
N ARG A 167 24.71 16.51 55.13
CA ARG A 167 24.71 16.46 56.60
C ARG A 167 26.11 16.32 57.14
#